data_AF-A0A554J6V4-F1
#
_entry.id   AF-A0A554J6V4-F1
#
_cell.length_a   1.000
_cell.length_b   1.000
_cell.length_c   1.000
_cell.angle_alpha   90.00
_cell.angle_beta   90.00
_cell.angle_gamma   90.00
#
_symmetry.space_group_name_H-M   'P 1'
#
loop_
_entity.id
_entity.type
_entity.pdbx_description
1 polymer ?
#
loop_
_entity_poly.entity_id
_entity_poly.type
_entity_poly.pdbx_seq_one_letter_code
_entity_poly.pdbx_strand_id
1 'polypeptide(L)'
;MRISMGAARKTIPKTTEAPPKKIPLSSILYGTAGAILLIAGGVGVYIAYGRYLSASAPIIPAPTVAAPIFVDDRATVDGVGTALVRNIEQSVASPLKEGTVRLLYLENATTTSVFSALQSPAPGALLRNITAARSMAGVVNVNGTQSPFFILSVAAYGDTFAAMLFWEPSMARDLSALFPQYSSATQTVSTSSPQAIATSTPVSVISFRDEVVANHDTRVYRDSAGRIVLLYGYWDQITLVIARNAAAFTEIIGRLATSRAQ
;
A
#
# COMPACT_ATOMS: atom_id res chain seq x y z
N MET A 1 56.73 -86.34 -70.27
CA MET A 1 57.10 -84.91 -70.29
C MET A 1 56.68 -84.31 -68.94
N ARG A 2 57.62 -84.06 -68.02
CA ARG A 2 57.35 -83.57 -66.65
C ARG A 2 57.43 -82.04 -66.66
N ILE A 3 56.39 -81.34 -66.19
CA ILE A 3 56.40 -79.89 -65.99
C ILE A 3 56.43 -79.61 -64.49
N SER A 4 57.48 -78.91 -64.08
CA SER A 4 57.79 -78.41 -62.74
C SER A 4 57.00 -77.13 -62.47
N MET A 5 56.39 -77.00 -61.29
CA MET A 5 55.69 -75.81 -60.85
C MET A 5 56.37 -75.27 -59.59
N GLY A 6 57.21 -74.24 -59.78
CA GLY A 6 57.88 -73.51 -58.71
C GLY A 6 56.96 -72.42 -58.13
N ALA A 7 56.78 -72.43 -56.82
CA ALA A 7 56.01 -71.43 -56.08
C ALA A 7 56.92 -70.23 -55.73
N ALA A 8 56.57 -69.04 -56.22
CA ALA A 8 57.20 -67.78 -55.83
C ALA A 8 56.48 -67.18 -54.60
N ARG A 9 57.20 -67.01 -53.49
CA ARG A 9 56.71 -66.42 -52.24
C ARG A 9 56.87 -64.90 -52.29
N LYS A 10 55.75 -64.15 -52.29
CA LYS A 10 55.70 -62.68 -52.25
C LYS A 10 55.90 -62.19 -50.81
N THR A 11 57.01 -61.51 -50.54
CA THR A 11 57.29 -60.86 -49.24
C THR A 11 56.52 -59.54 -49.14
N ILE A 12 55.73 -59.38 -48.07
CA ILE A 12 54.99 -58.16 -47.72
C ILE A 12 55.96 -57.19 -47.02
N PRO A 13 56.01 -55.89 -47.40
CA PRO A 13 56.83 -54.91 -46.69
C PRO A 13 56.22 -54.58 -45.32
N LYS A 14 57.09 -54.53 -44.31
CA LYS A 14 56.77 -54.20 -42.91
C LYS A 14 56.49 -52.69 -42.81
N THR A 15 55.24 -52.32 -42.55
CA THR A 15 54.85 -50.93 -42.25
C THR A 15 55.52 -50.50 -40.95
N THR A 16 56.44 -49.54 -41.03
CA THR A 16 57.03 -48.87 -39.87
C THR A 16 55.98 -47.94 -39.27
N GLU A 17 55.39 -48.36 -38.15
CA GLU A 17 54.50 -47.53 -37.35
C GLU A 17 55.31 -46.39 -36.71
N ALA A 18 54.99 -45.14 -37.03
CA ALA A 18 55.63 -43.97 -36.43
C ALA A 18 55.26 -43.88 -34.94
N PRO A 19 56.20 -43.55 -34.04
CA PRO A 19 55.92 -43.48 -32.61
C PRO A 19 54.85 -42.41 -32.31
N PRO A 20 53.94 -42.65 -31.33
CA PRO A 20 52.90 -41.69 -30.98
C PRO A 20 53.54 -40.37 -30.54
N LYS A 21 53.16 -39.28 -31.22
CA LYS A 21 53.61 -37.92 -30.91
C LYS A 21 53.12 -37.55 -29.51
N LYS A 22 54.00 -37.63 -28.51
CA LYS A 22 53.71 -37.26 -27.12
C LYS A 22 53.34 -35.77 -27.08
N ILE A 23 52.08 -35.47 -26.78
CA ILE A 23 51.62 -34.09 -26.60
C ILE A 23 52.30 -33.58 -25.32
N PRO A 24 53.05 -32.46 -25.37
CA PRO A 24 53.71 -31.93 -24.19
C PRO A 24 52.66 -31.48 -23.17
N LEU A 25 52.86 -31.84 -21.90
CA LEU A 25 51.93 -31.59 -20.79
C LEU A 25 51.53 -30.11 -20.66
N SER A 26 52.43 -29.19 -21.05
CA SER A 26 52.17 -27.75 -21.09
C SER A 26 51.05 -27.37 -22.07
N SER A 27 50.94 -28.02 -23.23
CA SER A 27 49.85 -27.77 -24.19
C SER A 27 48.48 -28.19 -23.65
N ILE A 28 48.43 -29.25 -22.85
CA ILE A 28 47.20 -29.68 -22.15
C ILE A 28 46.85 -28.66 -21.06
N LEU A 29 47.84 -28.17 -20.31
CA LEU A 29 47.64 -27.17 -19.27
C LEU A 29 47.09 -25.84 -19.84
N TYR A 30 47.69 -25.31 -20.91
CA TYR A 30 47.19 -24.08 -21.55
C TYR A 30 45.78 -24.27 -22.15
N GLY A 31 45.49 -25.45 -22.71
CA GLY A 31 44.14 -25.77 -23.20
C GLY A 31 43.09 -25.78 -22.09
N THR A 32 43.39 -26.41 -20.95
CA THR A 32 42.49 -26.43 -19.79
C THR A 32 42.32 -25.05 -19.15
N ALA A 33 43.40 -24.27 -19.01
CA ALA A 33 43.34 -22.91 -18.48
C ALA A 33 42.50 -21.99 -19.38
N GLY A 34 42.67 -22.10 -20.71
CA GLY A 34 41.86 -21.34 -21.67
C GLY A 34 40.37 -21.71 -21.60
N ALA A 35 40.05 -23.00 -21.48
CA ALA A 35 38.67 -23.45 -21.32
C ALA A 35 38.01 -22.91 -20.04
N ILE A 36 38.72 -22.93 -18.92
CA ILE A 36 38.24 -22.38 -17.64
C ILE A 36 37.98 -20.87 -17.77
N LEU A 37 38.87 -20.15 -18.44
CA LEU A 37 38.75 -18.70 -18.61
C LEU A 37 37.54 -18.33 -19.47
N LEU A 38 37.24 -19.12 -20.52
CA LEU A 38 36.04 -18.94 -21.34
C LEU A 38 34.76 -19.23 -20.55
N ILE A 39 34.74 -20.27 -19.73
CA ILE A 39 33.58 -20.59 -18.87
C ILE A 39 33.36 -19.46 -17.85
N ALA A 40 34.43 -19.00 -17.19
CA ALA A 40 34.35 -17.89 -16.23
C ALA A 40 33.86 -16.59 -16.90
N GLY A 41 34.34 -16.30 -18.11
CA GLY A 41 33.87 -15.17 -18.92
C GLY A 41 32.38 -15.28 -19.26
N GLY A 42 31.92 -16.46 -19.70
CA GLY A 42 30.51 -16.71 -20.00
C GLY A 42 29.60 -16.56 -18.78
N VAL A 43 30.02 -17.07 -17.62
CA VAL A 43 29.30 -16.91 -16.34
C VAL A 43 29.26 -15.43 -15.93
N GLY A 44 30.37 -14.71 -16.08
CA GLY A 44 30.44 -13.27 -15.80
C GLY A 44 29.47 -12.47 -16.67
N VAL A 45 29.43 -12.74 -17.98
CA VAL A 45 28.48 -12.12 -18.92
C VAL A 45 27.04 -12.45 -18.54
N TYR A 46 26.75 -13.70 -18.18
CA TYR A 46 25.41 -14.12 -17.77
C TYR A 46 24.93 -13.39 -16.51
N ILE A 47 25.79 -13.30 -15.48
CA ILE A 47 25.48 -12.56 -14.24
C ILE A 47 25.30 -11.07 -14.52
N ALA A 48 26.20 -10.48 -15.31
CA ALA A 48 26.12 -9.07 -15.68
C ALA A 48 24.84 -8.76 -16.46
N TYR A 49 24.44 -9.63 -17.39
CA TYR A 49 23.20 -9.50 -18.15
C TYR A 49 21.97 -9.62 -17.27
N GLY A 50 21.93 -10.57 -16.34
CA GLY A 50 20.83 -10.69 -15.37
C GLY A 50 20.73 -9.46 -14.45
N ARG A 51 21.86 -8.88 -14.04
CA ARG A 51 21.90 -7.63 -13.27
C ARG A 51 21.45 -6.43 -14.10
N TYR A 52 21.86 -6.36 -15.37
CA TYR A 52 21.45 -5.31 -16.30
C TYR A 52 19.94 -5.35 -16.54
N LEU A 53 19.35 -6.50 -16.84
CA LEU A 53 17.90 -6.64 -16.99
C LEU A 53 17.14 -6.25 -15.70
N SER A 54 17.70 -6.57 -14.53
CA SER A 54 17.11 -6.19 -13.24
C SER A 54 17.22 -4.68 -12.94
N ALA A 55 18.29 -4.03 -13.40
CA ALA A 55 18.53 -2.60 -13.21
C ALA A 55 17.90 -1.71 -14.29
N SER A 56 17.63 -2.27 -15.47
CA SER A 56 17.06 -1.59 -16.64
C SER A 56 15.58 -1.90 -16.86
N ALA A 57 14.89 -2.45 -15.86
CA ALA A 57 13.43 -2.51 -15.88
C ALA A 57 12.89 -1.09 -16.16
N PRO A 58 12.02 -0.91 -17.18
CA PRO A 58 11.49 0.40 -17.52
C PRO A 58 10.89 1.07 -16.28
N ILE A 59 11.28 2.32 -16.00
CA ILE A 59 10.60 3.13 -15.00
C ILE A 59 9.22 3.46 -15.59
N ILE A 60 8.23 2.61 -15.33
CA ILE A 60 6.84 2.94 -15.61
C ILE A 60 6.51 4.10 -14.67
N PRO A 61 6.18 5.30 -15.17
CA PRO A 61 5.79 6.40 -14.30
C PRO A 61 4.59 5.91 -13.47
N ALA A 62 4.72 5.96 -12.14
CA ALA A 62 3.60 5.68 -11.27
C ALA A 62 2.43 6.58 -11.71
N PRO A 63 1.19 6.04 -11.80
CA PRO A 63 0.05 6.85 -12.23
C PRO A 63 -0.04 8.11 -11.37
N THR A 64 -0.06 9.27 -12.03
CA THR A 64 -0.16 10.56 -11.36
C THR A 64 -1.60 10.75 -10.86
N VAL A 65 -1.95 10.05 -9.79
CA VAL A 65 -3.23 10.26 -9.12
C VAL A 65 -3.21 11.66 -8.52
N ALA A 66 -4.13 12.51 -8.97
CA ALA A 66 -4.27 13.87 -8.50
C ALA A 66 -4.77 13.87 -7.06
N ALA A 67 -3.94 14.35 -6.13
CA ALA A 67 -4.30 14.51 -4.73
C ALA A 67 -4.69 15.98 -4.46
N PRO A 68 -5.75 16.23 -3.67
CA PRO A 68 -6.18 17.59 -3.31
C PRO A 68 -5.22 18.28 -2.32
N ILE A 69 -4.29 17.52 -1.72
CA ILE A 69 -3.25 18.00 -0.81
C ILE A 69 -1.88 17.43 -1.18
N PHE A 70 -0.81 18.08 -0.71
CA PHE A 70 0.54 17.52 -0.77
C PHE A 70 0.69 16.27 0.11
N VAL A 71 1.35 15.27 -0.47
CA VAL A 71 1.57 13.96 0.14
C VAL A 71 3.06 13.65 0.17
N ASP A 72 3.49 13.07 1.27
CA ASP A 72 4.89 12.75 1.55
C ASP A 72 5.26 11.34 1.08
N ASP A 73 4.27 10.44 1.08
CA ASP A 73 4.40 9.03 0.71
C ASP A 73 3.20 8.56 -0.14
N ARG A 74 3.37 7.49 -0.90
CA ARG A 74 2.33 6.91 -1.75
C ARG A 74 2.35 5.39 -1.65
N ALA A 75 1.19 4.78 -1.43
CA ALA A 75 1.04 3.34 -1.40
C ALA A 75 -0.16 2.91 -2.26
N THR A 76 0.06 1.88 -3.07
CA THR A 76 -1.02 1.21 -3.80
C THR A 76 -1.80 0.35 -2.82
N VAL A 77 -3.12 0.36 -2.94
CA VAL A 77 -4.03 -0.56 -2.27
C VAL A 77 -4.89 -1.23 -3.33
N ASP A 78 -5.15 -2.52 -3.17
CA ASP A 78 -5.92 -3.29 -4.15
C ASP A 78 -7.17 -3.92 -3.52
N GLY A 79 -8.06 -4.41 -4.38
CA GLY A 79 -9.31 -5.06 -3.99
C GLY A 79 -10.46 -4.09 -3.72
N VAL A 80 -11.57 -4.65 -3.24
CA VAL A 80 -12.80 -3.94 -2.90
C VAL A 80 -13.35 -4.48 -1.58
N GLY A 81 -14.26 -3.75 -0.94
CA GLY A 81 -14.96 -4.23 0.25
C GLY A 81 -14.00 -4.54 1.40
N THR A 82 -14.16 -5.72 2.00
CA THR A 82 -13.36 -6.19 3.12
C THR A 82 -11.88 -6.37 2.79
N ALA A 83 -11.54 -6.75 1.55
CA ALA A 83 -10.15 -6.89 1.12
C ALA A 83 -9.44 -5.52 1.11
N LEU A 84 -10.13 -4.49 0.61
CA LEU A 84 -9.61 -3.13 0.61
C LEU A 84 -9.44 -2.58 2.03
N VAL A 85 -10.43 -2.81 2.91
CA VAL A 85 -10.35 -2.41 4.32
C VAL A 85 -9.10 -3.00 4.98
N ARG A 86 -8.84 -4.30 4.79
CA ARG A 86 -7.65 -4.96 5.32
C ARG A 86 -6.35 -4.36 4.79
N ASN A 87 -6.30 -4.01 3.50
CA ASN A 87 -5.12 -3.40 2.90
C ASN A 87 -4.88 -1.96 3.43
N ILE A 88 -5.96 -1.22 3.72
CA ILE A 88 -5.86 0.08 4.40
C ILE A 88 -5.35 -0.11 5.83
N GLU A 89 -5.87 -1.08 6.59
CA GLU A 89 -5.38 -1.41 7.94
C GLU A 89 -3.89 -1.76 7.94
N GLN A 90 -3.41 -2.53 6.96
CA GLN A 90 -1.99 -2.83 6.79
C GLN A 90 -1.16 -1.57 6.51
N SER A 91 -1.69 -0.63 5.72
CA SER A 91 -1.03 0.66 5.47
C SER A 91 -1.00 1.53 6.73
N VAL A 92 -2.04 1.46 7.57
CA VAL A 92 -2.09 2.12 8.89
C VAL A 92 -1.10 1.48 9.87
N ALA A 93 -0.87 0.18 9.79
CA ALA A 93 0.10 -0.53 10.63
C ALA A 93 1.57 -0.30 10.19
N SER A 94 1.81 0.07 8.94
CA SER A 94 3.13 0.42 8.42
C SER A 94 3.57 1.78 8.99
N PRO A 95 4.63 1.87 9.82
CA PRO A 95 4.99 3.11 10.49
C PRO A 95 5.28 4.28 9.54
N LEU A 96 4.70 5.43 9.84
CA LEU A 96 4.99 6.72 9.22
C LEU A 96 5.73 7.63 10.20
N LYS A 97 6.57 8.53 9.69
CA LYS A 97 7.13 9.60 10.53
C LYS A 97 6.01 10.54 10.97
N GLU A 98 6.18 11.19 12.11
CA GLU A 98 5.23 12.21 12.56
C GLU A 98 5.11 13.33 11.51
N GLY A 99 3.88 13.81 11.29
CA GLY A 99 3.55 14.81 10.28
C GLY A 99 3.50 14.28 8.84
N THR A 100 3.67 12.96 8.62
CA THR A 100 3.65 12.39 7.26
C THR A 100 2.23 12.07 6.82
N VAL A 101 1.89 12.44 5.58
CA VAL A 101 0.66 12.02 4.88
C VAL A 101 1.02 11.03 3.77
N ARG A 102 0.47 9.82 3.85
CA ARG A 102 0.54 8.81 2.79
C ARG A 102 -0.75 8.80 1.98
N LEU A 103 -0.63 8.95 0.66
CA LEU A 103 -1.72 8.72 -0.30
C LEU A 103 -1.96 7.22 -0.47
N LEU A 104 -3.22 6.80 -0.38
CA LEU A 104 -3.66 5.48 -0.81
C LEU A 104 -4.37 5.60 -2.15
N TYR A 105 -3.98 4.77 -3.12
CA TYR A 105 -4.60 4.78 -4.45
C TYR A 105 -4.76 3.36 -5.00
N LEU A 106 -5.79 3.18 -5.82
CA LEU A 106 -6.01 1.98 -6.62
C LEU A 106 -5.22 2.12 -7.93
N GLU A 107 -4.75 1.03 -8.53
CA GLU A 107 -4.15 1.09 -9.89
C GLU A 107 -5.10 1.71 -10.93
N ASN A 108 -6.41 1.54 -10.73
CA ASN A 108 -7.48 2.09 -11.57
C ASN A 108 -8.16 3.35 -10.99
N ALA A 109 -7.43 4.16 -10.20
CA ALA A 109 -7.99 5.28 -9.44
C ALA A 109 -8.67 6.40 -10.28
N THR A 110 -8.53 6.40 -11.60
CA THR A 110 -9.15 7.41 -12.47
C THR A 110 -10.67 7.28 -12.57
N THR A 111 -11.22 6.08 -12.40
CA THR A 111 -12.67 5.83 -12.52
C THR A 111 -13.36 5.56 -11.18
N THR A 112 -12.61 5.04 -10.20
CA THR A 112 -13.15 4.61 -8.92
C THR A 112 -12.35 5.20 -7.77
N SER A 113 -13.01 5.90 -6.86
CA SER A 113 -12.38 6.39 -5.64
C SER A 113 -12.15 5.24 -4.66
N VAL A 114 -11.09 5.32 -3.84
CA VAL A 114 -10.83 4.35 -2.77
C VAL A 114 -12.04 4.25 -1.83
N PHE A 115 -12.68 5.38 -1.52
CA PHE A 115 -13.88 5.42 -0.66
C PHE A 115 -15.05 4.64 -1.28
N SER A 116 -15.31 4.80 -2.58
CA SER A 116 -16.34 4.04 -3.29
C SER A 116 -16.02 2.55 -3.34
N ALA A 117 -14.74 2.20 -3.50
CA ALA A 117 -14.27 0.82 -3.52
C ALA A 117 -14.37 0.11 -2.15
N LEU A 118 -14.52 0.85 -1.04
CA LEU A 118 -14.78 0.24 0.28
C LEU A 118 -16.09 -0.55 0.31
N GLN A 119 -17.03 -0.26 -0.60
CA GLN A 119 -18.38 -0.84 -0.59
C GLN A 119 -19.03 -0.77 0.81
N SER A 120 -18.72 0.31 1.55
CA SER A 120 -19.29 0.53 2.87
C SER A 120 -20.81 0.72 2.75
N PRO A 121 -21.59 0.47 3.82
CA PRO A 121 -23.02 0.75 3.89
C PRO A 121 -23.40 2.25 3.78
N ALA A 122 -22.52 3.10 3.24
CA ALA A 122 -22.77 4.50 2.97
C ALA A 122 -24.03 4.69 2.10
N PRO A 123 -24.85 5.72 2.35
CA PRO A 123 -26.06 5.95 1.57
C PRO A 123 -25.77 6.13 0.09
N GLY A 124 -26.61 5.55 -0.77
CA GLY A 124 -26.42 5.67 -2.23
C GLY A 124 -26.42 7.12 -2.73
N ALA A 125 -27.15 8.02 -2.05
CA ALA A 125 -27.12 9.46 -2.34
C ALA A 125 -25.75 10.09 -2.08
N LEU A 126 -25.03 9.65 -1.05
CA LEU A 126 -23.65 10.06 -0.79
C LEU A 126 -22.72 9.54 -1.89
N LEU A 127 -22.78 8.24 -2.19
CA LEU A 127 -21.90 7.61 -3.18
C LEU A 127 -22.06 8.18 -4.59
N ARG A 128 -23.28 8.57 -4.99
CA ARG A 128 -23.54 9.21 -6.29
C ARG A 128 -23.02 10.65 -6.39
N ASN A 129 -22.85 11.32 -5.25
CA ASN A 129 -22.38 12.70 -5.20
C ASN A 129 -20.88 12.83 -4.94
N ILE A 130 -20.17 11.71 -4.72
CA ILE A 130 -18.70 11.71 -4.56
C ILE A 130 -18.05 11.48 -5.92
N THR A 131 -17.17 12.38 -6.33
CA THR A 131 -16.38 12.24 -7.56
C THR A 131 -15.04 11.57 -7.27
N ALA A 132 -14.63 10.59 -8.07
CA ALA A 132 -13.28 10.00 -7.95
C ALA A 132 -12.18 11.03 -8.21
N ALA A 133 -12.40 11.91 -9.20
CA ALA A 133 -11.56 13.07 -9.41
C ALA A 133 -11.54 13.95 -8.14
N ARG A 134 -10.34 14.30 -7.68
CA ARG A 134 -10.07 15.13 -6.50
C ARG A 134 -10.49 14.54 -5.14
N SER A 135 -10.98 13.30 -5.10
CA SER A 135 -11.10 12.55 -3.86
C SER A 135 -9.79 11.84 -3.53
N MET A 136 -9.53 11.68 -2.24
CA MET A 136 -8.32 11.08 -1.71
C MET A 136 -8.66 10.25 -0.47
N ALA A 137 -8.09 9.04 -0.41
CA ALA A 137 -7.94 8.31 0.84
C ALA A 137 -6.47 8.37 1.23
N GLY A 138 -6.20 8.46 2.53
CA GLY A 138 -4.83 8.52 3.01
C GLY A 138 -4.69 7.99 4.41
N VAL A 139 -3.44 7.91 4.84
CA VAL A 139 -3.06 7.67 6.22
C VAL A 139 -2.24 8.87 6.67
N VAL A 140 -2.56 9.39 7.85
CA VAL A 140 -1.81 10.49 8.46
C VAL A 140 -1.31 10.07 9.83
N ASN A 141 -0.09 10.47 10.16
CA ASN A 141 0.46 10.33 11.52
C ASN A 141 0.60 11.71 12.17
N VAL A 142 -0.24 12.01 13.15
CA VAL A 142 -0.21 13.27 13.92
C VAL A 142 -0.12 12.94 15.40
N ASN A 143 0.80 13.58 16.13
CA ASN A 143 1.00 13.35 17.57
C ASN A 143 1.21 11.87 17.92
N GLY A 144 1.98 11.16 17.07
CA GLY A 144 2.23 9.72 17.20
C GLY A 144 1.02 8.82 16.97
N THR A 145 -0.12 9.35 16.52
CA THR A 145 -1.33 8.58 16.19
C THR A 145 -1.48 8.47 14.68
N GLN A 146 -1.24 7.26 14.16
CA GLN A 146 -1.46 6.93 12.75
C GLN A 146 -2.91 6.51 12.53
N SER A 147 -3.59 7.13 11.56
CA SER A 147 -5.00 6.83 11.28
C SER A 147 -5.37 7.12 9.83
N PRO A 148 -6.38 6.40 9.27
CA PRO A 148 -6.87 6.69 7.94
C PRO A 148 -7.69 7.98 7.94
N PHE A 149 -7.81 8.60 6.77
CA PHE A 149 -8.70 9.72 6.51
C PHE A 149 -9.22 9.69 5.08
N PHE A 150 -10.29 10.44 4.84
CA PHE A 150 -10.85 10.65 3.51
C PHE A 150 -11.06 12.14 3.24
N ILE A 151 -10.66 12.59 2.06
CA ILE A 151 -11.05 13.86 1.47
C ILE A 151 -11.92 13.50 0.27
N LEU A 152 -13.18 13.92 0.30
CA LEU A 152 -14.18 13.54 -0.68
C LEU A 152 -14.61 14.79 -1.45
N SER A 153 -14.44 14.74 -2.77
CA SER A 153 -14.92 15.77 -3.67
C SER A 153 -16.42 15.57 -3.92
N VAL A 154 -17.20 16.60 -3.63
CA VAL A 154 -18.66 16.55 -3.56
C VAL A 154 -19.27 17.35 -4.71
N ALA A 155 -20.18 16.73 -5.47
CA ALA A 155 -20.87 17.34 -6.59
C ALA A 155 -22.07 18.21 -6.16
N ALA A 156 -22.81 17.78 -5.13
CA ALA A 156 -23.96 18.51 -4.59
C ALA A 156 -23.91 18.54 -3.06
N TYR A 157 -23.64 19.72 -2.50
CA TYR A 157 -23.50 19.94 -1.06
C TYR A 157 -24.74 19.48 -0.27
N GLY A 158 -25.93 19.99 -0.64
CA GLY A 158 -27.17 19.73 0.10
C GLY A 158 -27.53 18.23 0.17
N ASP A 159 -27.42 17.53 -0.95
CA ASP A 159 -27.68 16.09 -1.04
C ASP A 159 -26.69 15.29 -0.20
N THR A 160 -25.42 15.67 -0.25
CA THR A 160 -24.35 14.99 0.51
C THR A 160 -24.50 15.23 1.99
N PHE A 161 -24.81 16.47 2.40
CA PHE A 161 -25.03 16.81 3.80
C PHE A 161 -26.23 16.04 4.38
N ALA A 162 -27.35 16.01 3.65
CA ALA A 162 -28.53 15.23 4.03
C ALA A 162 -28.21 13.73 4.11
N ALA A 163 -27.44 13.20 3.16
CA ALA A 163 -27.02 11.80 3.19
C ALA A 163 -26.07 11.48 4.36
N MET A 164 -25.16 12.39 4.72
CA MET A 164 -24.28 12.23 5.89
C MET A 164 -25.09 12.20 7.18
N LEU A 165 -26.05 13.12 7.37
CA LEU A 165 -26.95 13.11 8.52
C LEU A 165 -27.76 11.81 8.61
N PHE A 166 -28.23 11.30 7.48
CA PHE A 166 -28.92 10.00 7.43
C PHE A 166 -28.00 8.83 7.82
N TRP A 167 -26.70 8.92 7.52
CA TRP A 167 -25.74 7.87 7.83
C TRP A 167 -25.26 7.88 9.28
N GLU A 168 -25.25 9.03 9.96
CA GLU A 168 -24.75 9.19 11.33
C GLU A 168 -25.13 8.07 12.32
N PRO A 169 -26.39 7.56 12.36
CA PRO A 169 -26.78 6.52 13.31
C PRO A 169 -26.01 5.20 13.15
N SER A 170 -25.57 4.86 11.94
CA SER A 170 -24.83 3.63 11.66
C SER A 170 -23.36 3.85 11.29
N MET A 171 -22.98 5.07 10.90
CA MET A 171 -21.66 5.40 10.35
C MET A 171 -20.51 4.91 11.22
N ALA A 172 -20.58 5.09 12.54
CA ALA A 172 -19.52 4.65 13.46
C ALA A 172 -19.33 3.12 13.48
N ARG A 173 -20.41 2.35 13.32
CA ARG A 173 -20.37 0.89 13.20
C ARG A 173 -19.86 0.49 11.82
N ASP A 174 -20.38 1.13 10.78
CA ASP A 174 -20.09 0.82 9.39
C ASP A 174 -18.61 1.10 9.04
N LEU A 175 -17.99 2.07 9.70
CA LEU A 175 -16.57 2.41 9.54
C LEU A 175 -15.67 1.91 10.68
N SER A 176 -16.18 1.04 11.56
CA SER A 176 -15.47 0.61 12.78
C SER A 176 -14.14 -0.10 12.52
N ALA A 177 -13.97 -0.77 11.38
CA ALA A 177 -12.71 -1.38 10.99
C ALA A 177 -11.62 -0.32 10.71
N LEU A 178 -12.00 0.78 10.06
CA LEU A 178 -11.09 1.89 9.74
C LEU A 178 -10.87 2.83 10.93
N PHE A 179 -11.91 2.99 11.76
CA PHE A 179 -11.91 3.86 12.93
C PHE A 179 -12.34 3.07 14.18
N PRO A 180 -11.51 2.14 14.68
CA PRO A 180 -11.87 1.27 15.80
C PRO A 180 -12.07 2.05 17.08
N GLN A 181 -12.97 1.62 17.95
CA GLN A 181 -13.08 2.21 19.29
C GLN A 181 -11.73 2.08 20.01
N TYR A 182 -11.35 3.07 20.83
CA TYR A 182 -10.14 2.94 21.63
C TYR A 182 -10.33 1.80 22.64
N SER A 183 -9.33 0.93 22.77
CA SER A 183 -9.37 -0.14 23.76
C SER A 183 -9.51 0.46 25.16
N SER A 184 -10.58 0.12 25.86
CA SER A 184 -10.72 0.45 27.27
C SER A 184 -9.73 -0.45 28.01
N ALA A 185 -8.62 0.12 28.47
CA ALA A 185 -7.78 -0.57 29.45
C ALA A 185 -8.71 -0.97 30.61
N THR A 186 -8.78 -2.28 30.89
CA THR A 186 -9.56 -2.84 31.98
C THR A 186 -9.13 -2.15 33.27
N GLN A 187 -9.91 -1.20 33.77
CA GLN A 187 -9.76 -0.73 35.14
C GLN A 187 -10.05 -1.93 36.03
N THR A 188 -9.02 -2.43 36.69
CA THR A 188 -9.13 -3.38 37.79
C THR A 188 -10.02 -2.74 38.84
N VAL A 189 -11.27 -3.19 38.93
CA VAL A 189 -12.21 -2.74 39.96
C VAL A 189 -11.73 -3.31 41.29
N SER A 190 -11.07 -2.50 42.10
CA SER A 190 -10.89 -2.78 43.52
C SER A 190 -12.23 -2.59 44.22
N THR A 191 -12.79 -3.70 44.67
CA THR A 191 -14.03 -3.76 45.45
C THR A 191 -13.80 -3.19 46.86
N SER A 192 -14.45 -2.08 47.20
CA SER A 192 -14.70 -1.70 48.60
C SER A 192 -15.97 -0.85 48.74
N SER A 193 -17.08 -1.57 49.01
CA SER A 193 -18.28 -1.23 49.82
C SER A 193 -19.11 0.06 49.58
N PRO A 194 -20.41 0.05 49.95
CA PRO A 194 -21.43 0.89 49.32
C PRO A 194 -21.90 2.07 50.20
N GLN A 195 -22.08 3.25 49.62
CA GLN A 195 -23.02 4.23 50.15
C GLN A 195 -23.50 5.24 49.09
N ALA A 196 -24.78 5.57 49.20
CA ALA A 196 -25.64 6.20 48.21
C ALA A 196 -25.30 7.67 47.87
N ILE A 197 -25.66 8.09 46.65
CA ILE A 197 -26.65 9.13 46.31
C ILE A 197 -26.87 9.04 44.80
N ALA A 198 -28.12 8.88 44.38
CA ALA A 198 -28.50 8.86 42.96
C ALA A 198 -28.39 10.27 42.38
N THR A 199 -27.21 10.62 41.86
CA THR A 199 -27.08 11.67 40.85
C THR A 199 -27.34 11.00 39.50
N SER A 200 -28.46 11.34 38.87
CA SER A 200 -28.74 10.97 37.48
C SER A 200 -27.69 11.63 36.59
N THR A 201 -26.53 11.01 36.42
CA THR A 201 -25.63 11.32 35.31
C THR A 201 -26.47 11.20 34.03
N PRO A 202 -26.57 12.25 33.21
CA PRO A 202 -27.20 12.10 31.91
C PRO A 202 -26.45 10.98 31.20
N VAL A 203 -27.17 9.93 30.83
CA VAL A 203 -26.65 8.89 29.95
C VAL A 203 -26.28 9.64 28.68
N SER A 204 -24.98 9.90 28.48
CA SER A 204 -24.48 10.47 27.23
C SER A 204 -24.85 9.50 26.12
N VAL A 205 -25.94 9.80 25.43
CA VAL A 205 -26.35 9.04 24.25
C VAL A 205 -25.19 9.08 23.27
N ILE A 206 -24.65 7.92 22.92
CA ILE A 206 -23.53 7.84 22.00
C ILE A 206 -24.08 8.15 20.60
N SER A 207 -23.89 9.38 20.14
CA SER A 207 -24.37 9.89 18.86
C SER A 207 -23.42 10.96 18.34
N PHE A 208 -23.57 11.31 17.06
CA PHE A 208 -22.92 12.49 16.50
C PHE A 208 -23.45 13.77 17.16
N ARG A 209 -22.55 14.73 17.36
CA ARG A 209 -22.82 16.04 17.98
C ARG A 209 -22.09 17.12 17.18
N ASP A 210 -22.65 18.32 17.23
CA ASP A 210 -22.04 19.48 16.60
C ASP A 210 -20.91 20.02 17.47
N GLU A 211 -19.73 20.22 16.88
CA GLU A 211 -18.57 20.82 17.52
C GLU A 211 -17.77 21.65 16.51
N VAL A 212 -17.05 22.65 17.00
CA VAL A 212 -16.14 23.46 16.17
C VAL A 212 -14.71 22.94 16.33
N VAL A 213 -14.09 22.52 15.22
CA VAL A 213 -12.69 22.07 15.18
C VAL A 213 -11.95 22.88 14.11
N ALA A 214 -10.84 23.51 14.49
CA ALA A 214 -10.03 24.34 13.59
C ALA A 214 -10.86 25.40 12.83
N ASN A 215 -11.80 26.06 13.52
CA ASN A 215 -12.70 27.06 12.95
C ASN A 215 -13.64 26.53 11.84
N HIS A 216 -13.97 25.24 11.88
CA HIS A 216 -14.94 24.61 11.00
C HIS A 216 -16.00 23.89 11.83
N ASP A 217 -17.25 23.92 11.36
CA ASP A 217 -18.33 23.13 11.93
C ASP A 217 -18.11 21.65 11.59
N THR A 218 -18.12 20.81 12.62
CA THR A 218 -17.85 19.38 12.51
C THR A 218 -18.89 18.56 13.26
N ARG A 219 -19.12 17.37 12.74
CA ARG A 219 -19.97 16.35 13.35
C ARG A 219 -19.06 15.31 13.98
N VAL A 220 -19.09 15.23 15.31
CA VAL A 220 -18.15 14.45 16.12
C VAL A 220 -18.86 13.30 16.79
N TYR A 221 -18.30 12.09 16.66
CA TYR A 221 -18.72 10.90 17.38
C TYR A 221 -17.69 10.56 18.47
N ARG A 222 -18.14 10.51 19.72
CA ARG A 222 -17.31 10.21 20.89
C ARG A 222 -17.64 8.85 21.49
N ASP A 223 -16.64 8.18 22.05
CA ASP A 223 -16.85 6.98 22.84
C ASP A 223 -17.41 7.29 24.24
N SER A 224 -17.68 6.26 25.04
CA SER A 224 -18.17 6.39 26.42
C SER A 224 -17.18 7.10 27.36
N ALA A 225 -15.90 7.17 27.01
CA ALA A 225 -14.87 7.91 27.73
C ALA A 225 -14.73 9.37 27.23
N GLY A 226 -15.58 9.80 26.29
CA GLY A 226 -15.56 11.14 25.73
C GLY A 226 -14.46 11.38 24.68
N ARG A 227 -13.75 10.33 24.21
CA ARG A 227 -12.71 10.46 23.18
C ARG A 227 -13.33 10.50 21.79
N ILE A 228 -12.82 11.35 20.90
CA ILE A 228 -13.25 11.38 19.50
C ILE A 228 -12.76 10.11 18.78
N VAL A 229 -13.70 9.33 18.26
CA VAL A 229 -13.42 8.10 17.50
C VAL A 229 -13.46 8.36 16.00
N LEU A 230 -14.33 9.28 15.59
CA LEU A 230 -14.60 9.62 14.21
C LEU A 230 -15.22 11.02 14.19
N LEU A 231 -14.83 11.84 13.22
CA LEU A 231 -15.51 13.08 12.92
C LEU A 231 -15.51 13.34 11.42
N TYR A 232 -16.46 14.16 10.99
CA TYR A 232 -16.44 14.70 9.64
C TYR A 232 -16.80 16.18 9.64
N GLY A 233 -16.36 16.89 8.59
CA GLY A 233 -16.64 18.30 8.41
C GLY A 233 -16.38 18.72 6.97
N TYR A 234 -17.03 19.80 6.54
CA TYR A 234 -16.80 20.37 5.23
C TYR A 234 -15.71 21.43 5.32
N TRP A 235 -14.65 21.28 4.53
CA TRP A 235 -13.67 22.35 4.32
C TRP A 235 -14.31 23.49 3.52
N ASP A 236 -15.08 23.12 2.49
CA ASP A 236 -15.96 24.01 1.74
C ASP A 236 -17.15 23.20 1.18
N GLN A 237 -18.02 23.86 0.40
CA GLN A 237 -19.22 23.23 -0.15
C GLN A 237 -18.94 22.03 -1.07
N ILE A 238 -17.71 21.84 -1.54
CA ILE A 238 -17.33 20.77 -2.48
C ILE A 238 -16.32 19.78 -1.88
N THR A 239 -15.94 19.94 -0.61
CA THR A 239 -14.87 19.14 0.02
C THR A 239 -15.30 18.67 1.40
N LEU A 240 -15.66 17.39 1.50
CA LEU A 240 -15.98 16.72 2.76
C LEU A 240 -14.74 15.99 3.28
N VAL A 241 -14.39 16.18 4.54
CA VAL A 241 -13.28 15.50 5.21
C VAL A 241 -13.84 14.57 6.29
N ILE A 242 -13.36 13.32 6.32
CA ILE A 242 -13.64 12.33 7.37
C ILE A 242 -12.31 11.95 8.02
N ALA A 243 -12.20 12.07 9.34
CA ALA A 243 -10.96 11.87 10.07
C ALA A 243 -11.17 11.21 11.43
N ARG A 244 -10.08 10.67 11.99
CA ARG A 244 -10.07 9.96 13.27
C ARG A 244 -10.32 10.87 14.48
N ASN A 245 -9.67 12.02 14.51
CA ASN A 245 -9.67 12.93 15.65
C ASN A 245 -9.41 14.38 15.19
N ALA A 246 -9.54 15.32 16.12
CA ALA A 246 -9.38 16.75 15.83
C ALA A 246 -7.99 17.12 15.32
N ALA A 247 -6.93 16.45 15.79
CA ALA A 247 -5.56 16.71 15.35
C ALA A 247 -5.36 16.30 13.89
N ALA A 248 -5.81 15.10 13.51
CA ALA A 248 -5.78 14.63 12.13
C ALA A 248 -6.62 15.54 11.22
N PHE A 249 -7.83 15.92 11.64
CA PHE A 249 -8.65 16.86 10.86
C PHE A 249 -7.96 18.20 10.64
N THR A 250 -7.40 18.80 11.70
CA THR A 250 -6.70 20.09 11.63
C THR A 250 -5.51 20.03 10.66
N GLU A 251 -4.74 18.95 10.70
CA GLU A 251 -3.62 18.73 9.77
C GLU A 251 -4.10 18.68 8.31
N ILE A 252 -5.18 17.94 8.02
CA ILE A 252 -5.74 17.82 6.67
C ILE A 252 -6.27 19.17 6.16
N ILE A 253 -7.00 19.88 7.01
CA ILE A 253 -7.52 21.22 6.71
C ILE A 253 -6.37 22.22 6.44
N GLY A 254 -5.30 22.20 7.24
CA GLY A 254 -4.12 23.05 7.03
C GLY A 254 -3.43 22.80 5.70
N ARG A 255 -3.35 21.53 5.26
CA ARG A 255 -2.80 21.18 3.94
C ARG A 255 -3.71 21.58 2.79
N LEU A 256 -5.03 21.46 2.95
CA LEU A 256 -6.00 21.96 1.96
C LEU A 256 -5.87 23.47 1.76
N ALA A 257 -5.70 24.22 2.85
CA ALA A 257 -5.47 25.66 2.80
C ALA A 257 -4.19 26.01 2.01
N THR A 258 -3.09 25.30 2.31
CA THR A 258 -1.79 25.53 1.65
C THR A 258 -1.81 25.17 0.17
N SER A 259 -2.49 24.07 -0.20
CA SER A 259 -2.55 23.57 -1.58
C SER A 259 -3.38 24.46 -2.50
N ARG A 260 -4.28 25.29 -1.95
CA ARG A 260 -5.02 26.31 -2.72
C ARG A 260 -4.24 27.60 -2.96
N ALA A 261 -3.26 27.90 -2.12
CA ALA A 261 -2.48 29.14 -2.22
C ALA A 261 -1.39 29.07 -3.30
N GLN A 262 -1.18 27.90 -3.92
CA GLN A 262 -0.22 27.65 -4.98
C GLN A 262 -0.92 27.47 -6.32
#